data_AF-Q8BHG2-F1
#
_entry.id   AF-Q8BHG2-F1
#
_cell.length_a   1.000
_cell.length_b   1.000
_cell.length_c   1.000
_cell.angle_alpha   90.00
_cell.angle_beta   90.00
_cell.angle_gamma   90.00
#
_symmetry.space_group_name_H-M   'P 1'
#
loop_
_entity.id
_entity.type
_entity.pdbx_description
1 polymer ?
#
loop_
_entity_poly.entity_id
_entity_poly.type
_entity_poly.pdbx_seq_one_letter_code
_entity_poly.pdbx_strand_id
1 'polypeptide(L)'
;MGKIALQLKATLENVTNLRPVGEDFRWYLKMKCGNCGEISEKWQYIRLMDSVALKGGRGSASMVQKCKLCARENSIDILSSTIKAYNAEDNEKFKTIVEFECRGLEPVDFQPQAGFAADGVESGTVFSDINLQEKDWTDYDEKAQESVGIFEVTHQFVKC
;
A
#
# COMPACT_ATOMS: atom_id res chain seq x y z
N MET A 1 12.06 1.88 -15.81
CA MET A 1 11.52 2.92 -14.91
C MET A 1 12.04 2.59 -13.51
N GLY A 2 12.04 3.59 -12.63
CA GLY A 2 12.74 3.53 -11.35
C GLY A 2 11.85 3.03 -10.21
N LYS A 3 12.15 3.52 -9.00
CA LYS A 3 11.36 3.25 -7.81
C LYS A 3 10.27 4.31 -7.64
N ILE A 4 9.10 3.88 -7.18
CA ILE A 4 7.99 4.77 -6.83
C ILE A 4 7.54 4.43 -5.41
N ALA A 5 7.55 5.43 -4.53
CA ALA A 5 7.08 5.33 -3.15
C ALA A 5 5.57 5.61 -3.09
N LEU A 6 4.83 4.76 -2.39
CA LEU A 6 3.49 5.08 -1.89
C LEU A 6 3.62 5.73 -0.52
N GLN A 7 3.13 6.97 -0.43
CA GLN A 7 3.02 7.68 0.83
C GLN A 7 1.57 7.69 1.29
N LEU A 8 1.37 7.38 2.57
CA LEU A 8 0.09 7.48 3.27
C LEU A 8 0.07 8.75 4.10
N LYS A 9 -1.10 9.37 4.22
CA LYS A 9 -1.42 10.36 5.25
C LYS A 9 -2.77 9.99 5.85
N ALA A 10 -2.89 10.04 7.16
CA ALA A 10 -4.13 9.82 7.89
C ALA A 10 -4.13 10.63 9.19
N THR A 11 -5.30 10.83 9.76
CA THR A 11 -5.48 11.31 11.12
C THR A 11 -5.63 10.12 12.05
N LEU A 12 -4.73 9.96 13.02
CA LEU A 12 -4.74 8.89 14.01
C LEU A 12 -5.27 9.43 15.35
N GLU A 13 -6.26 8.74 15.90
CA GLU A 13 -6.79 8.95 17.24
C GLU A 13 -6.45 7.73 18.09
N ASN A 14 -5.57 7.92 19.09
CA ASN A 14 -5.20 6.90 20.08
C ASN A 14 -4.65 5.57 19.52
N VAL A 15 -4.21 5.54 18.26
CA VAL A 15 -3.54 4.40 17.63
C VAL A 15 -2.20 4.78 17.02
N THR A 16 -1.32 3.78 16.95
CA THR A 16 -0.01 3.86 16.30
C THR A 16 0.28 2.55 15.56
N ASN A 17 1.44 2.45 14.92
CA ASN A 17 1.89 1.24 14.23
C ASN A 17 0.89 0.73 13.16
N LEU A 18 0.19 1.63 12.46
CA LEU A 18 -0.69 1.28 11.36
C LEU A 18 0.13 0.64 10.24
N ARG A 19 -0.14 -0.63 9.93
CA ARG A 19 0.71 -1.43 9.04
C ARG A 19 -0.08 -2.48 8.25
N PRO A 20 0.35 -2.82 7.03
CA PRO A 20 -0.16 -4.00 6.33
C PRO A 20 0.27 -5.27 7.07
N VAL A 21 -0.60 -6.27 7.14
CA VAL A 21 -0.34 -7.54 7.84
C VAL A 21 -0.05 -8.65 6.83
N GLY A 22 1.10 -9.32 6.99
CA GLY A 22 1.45 -10.53 6.23
C GLY A 22 1.97 -10.27 4.82
N GLU A 23 2.60 -11.30 4.23
CA GLU A 23 3.09 -11.26 2.85
C GLU A 23 1.98 -11.44 1.80
N ASP A 24 0.80 -11.89 2.24
CA ASP A 24 -0.40 -12.04 1.43
C ASP A 24 -1.26 -10.76 1.37
N PHE A 25 -0.84 -9.68 2.05
CA PHE A 25 -1.47 -8.37 1.99
C PHE A 25 -1.62 -7.89 0.54
N ARG A 26 -2.83 -7.43 0.20
CA ARG A 26 -3.19 -7.01 -1.16
C ARG A 26 -3.07 -5.51 -1.31
N TRP A 27 -2.04 -5.08 -2.04
CA TRP A 27 -1.88 -3.68 -2.45
C TRP A 27 -2.74 -3.41 -3.67
N TYR A 28 -3.94 -2.86 -3.48
CA TYR A 28 -4.85 -2.51 -4.58
C TYR A 28 -4.43 -1.21 -5.25
N LEU A 29 -4.01 -1.29 -6.51
CA LEU A 29 -3.43 -0.21 -7.29
C LEU A 29 -4.17 -0.03 -8.61
N LYS A 30 -4.24 1.22 -9.07
CA LYS A 30 -4.40 1.53 -10.49
C LYS A 30 -3.02 1.71 -11.10
N MET A 31 -2.83 1.15 -12.28
CA MET A 31 -1.52 1.13 -12.91
C MET A 31 -1.57 1.74 -14.31
N LYS A 32 -0.61 2.62 -14.57
CA LYS A 32 -0.43 3.32 -15.83
C LYS A 32 0.73 2.71 -16.60
N CYS A 33 0.51 2.40 -17.87
CA CYS A 33 1.59 2.01 -18.76
C CYS A 33 2.44 3.23 -19.10
N GLY A 34 3.74 3.21 -18.77
CA GLY A 34 4.65 4.31 -19.08
C GLY A 34 4.98 4.46 -20.57
N ASN A 35 4.49 3.57 -21.44
CA ASN A 35 4.69 3.66 -22.88
C ASN A 35 3.54 4.37 -23.61
N CYS A 36 2.30 3.94 -23.40
CA CYS A 36 1.13 4.51 -24.09
C CYS A 36 0.24 5.38 -23.19
N GLY A 37 0.49 5.41 -21.88
CA GLY A 37 -0.30 6.18 -20.93
C GLY A 37 -1.59 5.52 -20.45
N GLU A 38 -1.95 4.34 -20.96
CA GLU A 38 -3.15 3.60 -20.58
C GLU A 38 -3.18 3.30 -19.07
N ILE A 39 -4.31 3.60 -18.41
CA ILE A 39 -4.54 3.32 -16.99
C ILE A 39 -5.51 2.16 -16.85
N SER A 40 -5.24 1.22 -15.94
CA SER A 40 -6.12 0.07 -15.70
C SER A 40 -7.55 0.48 -15.31
N GLU A 41 -8.54 0.05 -16.10
CA GLU A 41 -9.97 0.32 -15.81
C GLU A 41 -10.46 -0.24 -14.47
N LYS A 42 -9.88 -1.36 -14.02
CA LYS A 42 -10.19 -2.01 -12.75
C LYS A 42 -9.03 -1.87 -11.77
N TRP A 43 -9.34 -1.93 -10.48
CA TRP A 43 -8.33 -2.15 -9.44
C TRP A 43 -7.64 -3.49 -9.68
N GLN A 44 -6.33 -3.50 -9.55
CA GLN A 44 -5.51 -4.70 -9.56
C GLN A 44 -4.85 -4.79 -8.19
N TYR A 45 -4.58 -5.99 -7.68
CA TYR A 45 -3.75 -6.12 -6.48
C TYR A 45 -2.46 -6.86 -6.78
N ILE A 46 -1.43 -6.52 -6.02
CA ILE A 46 -0.17 -7.26 -5.94
C ILE A 46 0.08 -7.65 -4.49
N ARG A 47 0.74 -8.78 -4.27
CA ARG A 47 1.12 -9.27 -2.94
C ARG A 47 2.60 -9.53 -2.88
N LEU A 48 3.17 -9.43 -1.69
CA LEU A 48 4.59 -9.66 -1.51
C LEU A 48 4.97 -11.13 -1.76
N MET A 49 4.07 -12.06 -1.44
CA MET A 49 4.27 -13.48 -1.69
C MET A 49 4.21 -13.88 -3.18
N ASP A 50 3.68 -13.01 -4.05
CA ASP A 50 3.58 -13.30 -5.48
C ASP A 50 4.94 -13.13 -6.15
N SER A 51 5.31 -14.07 -7.02
CA SER A 51 6.58 -14.04 -7.75
C SER A 51 6.38 -14.58 -9.17
N VAL A 52 6.46 -13.67 -10.13
CA VAL A 52 6.28 -13.94 -11.56
C VAL A 52 7.58 -13.70 -12.29
N ALA A 53 8.08 -14.71 -13.01
CA ALA A 53 9.34 -14.63 -13.72
C ALA A 53 9.34 -13.54 -14.82
N LEU A 54 10.44 -12.79 -14.91
CA LEU A 54 10.64 -11.79 -15.96
C LEU A 54 11.15 -12.44 -17.25
N LYS A 55 10.64 -12.00 -18.40
CA LYS A 55 11.11 -12.50 -19.69
C LYS A 55 12.57 -12.11 -19.94
N GLY A 56 13.39 -13.11 -20.30
CA GLY A 56 14.79 -12.90 -20.73
C GLY A 56 15.79 -12.61 -19.62
N GLY A 57 15.42 -12.80 -18.35
CA GLY A 57 16.31 -12.58 -17.20
C GLY A 57 16.16 -13.63 -16.11
N ARG A 58 16.98 -13.52 -15.05
CA ARG A 58 16.91 -14.36 -13.84
C ARG A 58 16.04 -13.76 -12.72
N GLY A 59 15.37 -12.64 -13.00
CA GLY A 59 14.56 -11.93 -12.01
C GLY A 59 13.10 -12.36 -12.01
N SER A 60 12.42 -12.03 -10.92
CA SER A 60 10.97 -12.12 -10.76
C SER A 60 10.42 -10.75 -10.33
N ALA A 61 9.11 -10.60 -10.37
CA ALA A 61 8.41 -9.45 -9.82
C ALA A 61 7.06 -9.91 -9.25
N SER A 62 6.50 -9.15 -8.30
CA SER A 62 5.15 -9.40 -7.77
C SER A 62 4.08 -9.50 -8.86
N MET A 63 4.23 -8.74 -9.95
CA MET A 63 3.34 -8.85 -11.11
C MET A 63 4.07 -8.54 -12.42
N VAL A 64 3.75 -9.30 -13.46
CA VAL A 64 4.12 -9.04 -14.85
C VAL A 64 2.85 -9.03 -15.69
N GLN A 65 2.63 -7.97 -16.48
CA GLN A 65 1.47 -7.85 -17.35
C GLN A 65 1.78 -7.17 -18.68
N LYS A 66 1.07 -7.59 -19.74
CA LYS A 66 1.09 -6.89 -21.02
C LYS A 66 0.05 -5.78 -21.03
N CYS A 67 0.45 -4.60 -21.46
CA CYS A 67 -0.48 -3.50 -21.70
C CYS A 67 -1.49 -3.92 -22.79
N LYS A 68 -2.78 -3.74 -22.51
CA LYS A 68 -3.85 -4.09 -23.46
C LYS A 68 -3.84 -3.22 -24.72
N LEU A 69 -3.29 -2.00 -24.65
CA LEU A 69 -3.27 -1.05 -25.75
C LEU A 69 -2.02 -1.20 -26.63
N CYS A 70 -0.82 -1.22 -26.06
CA CYS A 70 0.43 -1.25 -26.83
C CYS A 70 1.19 -2.60 -26.80
N ALA A 71 0.62 -3.63 -26.18
CA ALA A 71 1.19 -4.97 -26.01
C ALA A 71 2.53 -5.06 -25.25
N ARG A 72 3.09 -3.93 -24.81
CA ARG A 72 4.34 -3.89 -24.05
C ARG A 72 4.20 -4.63 -22.73
N GLU A 73 5.14 -5.53 -22.46
CA GLU A 73 5.23 -6.23 -21.19
C GLU A 73 5.88 -5.33 -20.14
N ASN A 74 5.20 -5.18 -19.02
CA ASN A 74 5.60 -4.35 -17.91
C ASN A 74 5.55 -5.17 -16.62
N SER A 75 6.32 -4.75 -15.61
CA SER A 75 6.32 -5.40 -14.29
C SER A 75 6.35 -4.38 -13.16
N ILE A 76 5.89 -4.83 -12.00
CA ILE A 76 5.99 -4.11 -10.73
C ILE A 76 6.35 -5.11 -9.64
N ASP A 77 7.27 -4.72 -8.76
CA ASP A 77 7.72 -5.53 -7.63
C ASP A 77 7.64 -4.74 -6.33
N ILE A 78 7.19 -5.39 -5.25
CA ILE A 78 7.14 -4.78 -3.92
C ILE A 78 8.51 -4.89 -3.27
N LEU A 79 9.08 -3.77 -2.85
CA LEU A 79 10.35 -3.78 -2.11
C LEU A 79 10.07 -4.05 -0.62
N SER A 80 10.08 -5.31 -0.21
CA SER A 80 9.73 -5.74 1.15
C SER A 80 10.45 -4.96 2.27
N SER A 81 11.73 -4.68 2.09
CA SER A 81 12.56 -3.94 3.06
C SER A 81 12.14 -2.48 3.26
N THR A 82 11.22 -1.97 2.43
CA THR A 82 10.71 -0.59 2.48
C THR A 82 9.35 -0.49 3.14
N ILE A 83 8.70 -1.63 3.44
CA ILE A 83 7.41 -1.65 4.14
C ILE A 83 7.62 -1.10 5.55
N LYS A 84 6.91 -0.02 5.89
CA LYS A 84 7.01 0.66 7.18
C LYS A 84 5.62 0.97 7.73
N ALA A 85 5.51 0.91 9.05
CA ALA A 85 4.31 1.35 9.74
C ALA A 85 4.16 2.87 9.69
N TYR A 86 2.92 3.34 9.72
CA TYR A 86 2.53 4.73 9.92
C TYR A 86 2.19 4.93 11.41
N ASN A 87 2.92 5.80 12.10
CA ASN A 87 2.86 5.92 13.55
C ASN A 87 2.23 7.25 13.98
N ALA A 88 1.93 7.38 15.27
CA ALA A 88 1.40 8.61 15.85
C ALA A 88 2.26 9.86 15.57
N GLU A 89 3.59 9.75 15.49
CA GLU A 89 4.46 10.89 15.15
C GLU A 89 4.31 11.39 13.69
N ASP A 90 3.79 10.52 12.81
CA ASP A 90 3.57 10.80 11.40
C ASP A 90 2.19 11.41 11.14
N ASN A 91 1.33 11.48 12.17
CA ASN A 91 -0.04 11.95 12.09
C ASN A 91 -0.18 13.21 11.21
N GLU A 92 -1.15 13.16 10.29
CA GLU A 92 -1.47 14.21 9.31
C GLU A 92 -0.32 14.60 8.35
N LYS A 93 0.76 13.83 8.29
CA LYS A 93 1.88 14.02 7.35
C LYS A 93 1.96 12.85 6.38
N PHE A 94 2.43 13.12 5.16
CA PHE A 94 2.75 12.07 4.21
C PHE A 94 4.02 11.32 4.63
N LYS A 95 3.91 10.00 4.76
CA LYS A 95 5.04 9.09 5.01
C LYS A 95 5.02 7.94 4.04
N THR A 96 6.20 7.60 3.50
CA THR A 96 6.39 6.40 2.69
C THR A 96 6.13 5.15 3.53
N ILE A 97 5.13 4.36 3.12
CA ILE A 97 4.78 3.08 3.76
C ILE A 97 5.26 1.88 2.95
N VAL A 98 5.53 2.05 1.65
CA VAL A 98 6.11 1.02 0.78
C VAL A 98 6.67 1.66 -0.49
N GLU A 99 7.70 1.05 -1.08
CA GLU A 99 8.22 1.37 -2.41
C GLU A 99 8.02 0.21 -3.38
N PHE A 100 7.85 0.56 -4.65
CA PHE A 100 7.72 -0.38 -5.76
C PHE A 100 8.85 -0.21 -6.77
N GLU A 101 9.48 -1.29 -7.20
CA GLU A 101 10.34 -1.29 -8.40
C GLU A 101 9.46 -1.46 -9.65
N CYS A 102 9.53 -0.48 -10.56
CA CYS A 102 8.59 -0.34 -11.65
C CYS A 102 9.27 -0.45 -13.03
N ARG A 103 8.90 -1.43 -13.87
CA ARG A 103 9.46 -1.60 -15.23
C ARG A 103 8.36 -1.49 -16.28
N GLY A 104 8.21 -0.34 -16.91
CA GLY A 104 7.17 -0.14 -17.93
C GLY A 104 5.78 0.22 -17.38
N LEU A 105 5.61 0.13 -16.07
CA LEU A 105 4.37 0.40 -15.35
C LEU A 105 4.60 1.43 -14.24
N GLU A 106 3.59 2.21 -13.88
CA GLU A 106 3.63 3.13 -12.74
C GLU A 106 2.32 3.00 -11.95
N PRO A 107 2.32 2.78 -10.63
CA PRO A 107 1.11 2.92 -9.84
C PRO A 107 0.70 4.41 -9.79
N VAL A 108 -0.59 4.67 -9.97
CA VAL A 108 -1.16 6.03 -10.08
C VAL A 108 -2.34 6.28 -9.16
N ASP A 109 -2.90 5.23 -8.56
CA ASP A 109 -3.94 5.32 -7.56
C ASP A 109 -3.81 4.13 -6.60
N PHE A 110 -4.24 4.30 -5.36
CA PHE A 110 -4.20 3.30 -4.30
C PHE A 110 -5.51 3.29 -3.54
N GLN A 111 -6.06 2.09 -3.35
CA GLN A 111 -7.21 1.86 -2.49
C GLN A 111 -6.78 1.01 -1.30
N PRO A 112 -6.59 1.59 -0.10
CA PRO A 112 -6.40 0.78 1.09
C PRO A 112 -7.70 0.02 1.36
N GLN A 113 -7.62 -1.28 1.60
CA GLN A 113 -8.77 -2.12 1.93
C GLN A 113 -8.54 -2.79 3.29
N ALA A 114 -9.10 -3.98 3.52
CA ALA A 114 -8.83 -4.79 4.71
C ALA A 114 -7.40 -5.37 4.74
N GLY A 115 -6.98 -5.83 5.91
CA GLY A 115 -5.66 -6.44 6.15
C GLY A 115 -4.65 -5.50 6.80
N PHE A 116 -5.08 -4.34 7.28
CA PHE A 116 -4.25 -3.49 8.15
C PHE A 116 -4.40 -3.91 9.61
N ALA A 117 -3.39 -3.58 10.40
CA ALA A 117 -3.47 -3.59 11.86
C ALA A 117 -2.88 -2.30 12.42
N ALA A 118 -3.31 -1.96 13.64
CA ALA A 118 -2.74 -0.88 14.43
C ALA A 118 -2.72 -1.29 15.90
N ASP A 119 -1.99 -0.54 16.72
CA ASP A 119 -1.88 -0.80 18.15
C ASP A 119 -2.36 0.44 18.92
N GLY A 120 -3.14 0.25 19.99
CA GLY A 120 -3.54 1.33 20.89
C GLY A 120 -2.31 1.98 21.53
N VAL A 121 -2.24 3.31 21.54
CA VAL A 121 -1.06 4.07 21.99
C VAL A 121 -0.75 3.79 23.46
N GLU A 122 -1.76 3.89 24.31
CA GLU A 122 -1.59 3.77 25.76
C GLU A 122 -1.57 2.30 26.23
N SER A 123 -2.45 1.46 25.68
CA SER A 123 -2.64 0.10 26.18
C SER A 123 -1.79 -0.97 25.48
N GLY A 124 -1.29 -0.67 24.26
CA GLY A 124 -0.70 -1.65 23.36
C GLY A 124 -1.70 -2.71 22.85
N THR A 125 -3.02 -2.50 22.99
CA THR A 125 -4.05 -3.38 22.42
C THR A 125 -3.87 -3.47 20.92
N VAL A 126 -3.80 -4.68 20.38
CA VAL A 126 -3.62 -4.90 18.95
C VAL A 126 -4.99 -5.00 18.28
N PHE A 127 -5.24 -4.09 17.34
CA PHE A 127 -6.38 -4.12 16.43
C PHE A 127 -5.93 -4.79 15.13
N SER A 128 -6.24 -6.08 14.98
CA SER A 128 -5.62 -6.93 13.95
C SER A 128 -6.33 -6.95 12.59
N ASP A 129 -7.54 -6.41 12.49
CA ASP A 129 -8.34 -6.43 11.26
C ASP A 129 -9.00 -5.08 11.00
N ILE A 130 -8.20 -4.17 10.45
CA ILE A 130 -8.62 -2.82 10.07
C ILE A 130 -8.89 -2.79 8.57
N ASN A 131 -10.06 -2.28 8.21
CA ASN A 131 -10.46 -2.03 6.82
C ASN A 131 -10.58 -0.54 6.56
N LEU A 132 -9.73 -0.04 5.66
CA LEU A 132 -9.65 1.38 5.31
C LEU A 132 -10.27 1.69 3.94
N GLN A 133 -11.13 0.81 3.40
CA GLN A 133 -11.79 1.03 2.10
C GLN A 133 -12.60 2.33 2.07
N GLU A 134 -13.26 2.66 3.18
CA GLU A 134 -14.04 3.89 3.34
C GLU A 134 -13.19 5.07 3.86
N LYS A 135 -11.86 4.90 3.92
CA LYS A 135 -10.85 5.86 4.39
C LYS A 135 -10.90 6.21 5.87
N ASP A 136 -11.95 5.77 6.56
CA ASP A 136 -12.13 5.95 7.99
C ASP A 136 -12.37 4.59 8.66
N TRP A 137 -11.89 4.45 9.90
CA TRP A 137 -12.13 3.31 10.77
C TRP A 137 -12.12 3.78 12.22
N THR A 138 -12.99 3.21 13.05
CA THR A 138 -13.05 3.48 14.49
C THR A 138 -13.30 2.20 15.27
N ASP A 139 -12.84 2.19 16.51
CA ASP A 139 -13.09 1.14 17.50
C ASP A 139 -12.95 1.72 18.90
N TYR A 140 -13.01 0.88 19.93
CA TYR A 140 -12.87 1.27 21.33
C TYR A 140 -11.80 0.43 22.03
N ASP A 141 -10.82 1.10 22.62
CA ASP A 141 -9.80 0.44 23.43
C ASP A 141 -10.33 0.24 24.86
N GLU A 142 -10.89 -0.94 25.13
CA GLU A 142 -11.42 -1.29 26.45
C GLU A 142 -10.37 -1.20 27.57
N LYS A 143 -9.06 -1.37 27.26
CA LYS A 143 -8.03 -1.28 28.30
C LYS A 143 -7.69 0.16 28.65
N ALA A 144 -7.68 1.05 27.67
CA ALA A 144 -7.46 2.48 27.87
C ALA A 144 -8.76 3.26 28.20
N GLN A 145 -9.93 2.63 27.99
CA GLN A 145 -11.27 3.22 28.12
C GLN A 145 -11.47 4.45 27.22
N GLU A 146 -10.97 4.39 25.98
CA GLU A 146 -11.03 5.49 25.02
C GLU A 146 -11.38 5.02 23.60
N SER A 147 -11.93 5.93 22.80
CA SER A 147 -12.12 5.71 21.37
C SER A 147 -10.78 5.69 20.65
N VAL A 148 -10.68 4.84 19.64
CA VAL A 148 -9.56 4.80 18.71
C VAL A 148 -10.06 4.99 17.29
N GLY A 149 -9.21 5.57 16.43
CA GLY A 149 -9.62 5.85 15.07
C GLY A 149 -8.49 6.16 14.09
N ILE A 150 -8.80 5.92 12.82
CA ILE A 150 -7.98 6.28 11.66
C ILE A 150 -8.93 6.98 10.70
N PHE A 151 -8.61 8.21 10.31
CA PHE A 151 -9.50 9.03 9.48
C PHE A 151 -8.77 9.69 8.32
N GLU A 152 -9.55 10.15 7.35
CA GLU A 152 -9.10 10.96 6.22
C GLU A 152 -7.94 10.31 5.46
N VAL A 153 -7.93 8.97 5.37
CA VAL A 153 -6.84 8.24 4.73
C VAL A 153 -6.73 8.69 3.27
N THR A 154 -5.58 9.26 2.96
CA THR A 154 -5.21 9.73 1.64
C THR A 154 -3.80 9.27 1.30
N HIS A 155 -3.45 9.39 0.02
CA HIS A 155 -2.18 8.90 -0.48
C HIS A 155 -1.61 9.79 -1.58
N GLN A 156 -0.32 9.61 -1.82
CA GLN A 156 0.36 10.11 -3.01
C GLN A 156 1.46 9.17 -3.44
N PHE A 157 1.82 9.23 -4.72
CA PHE A 157 2.97 8.52 -5.27
C PHE A 157 4.11 9.50 -5.56
N VAL A 158 5.32 9.14 -5.12
CA VAL A 158 6.53 9.95 -5.31
C VAL A 158 7.56 9.12 -6.07
N LYS A 159 8.15 9.68 -7.13
CA LYS A 159 9.27 9.05 -7.84
C LYS A 159 10.53 9.20 -6.98
N CYS A 160 11.23 8.10 -6.71
CA CYS A 160 12.47 8.09 -5.94
C CYS A 160 13.71 8.31 -6.82
#